data_AF-A0A6I1R1C4-F1
#
_entry.id   AF-A0A6I1R1C4-F1
#
_cell.length_a   1.000
_cell.length_b   1.000
_cell.length_c   1.000
_cell.angle_alpha   90.00
_cell.angle_beta   90.00
_cell.angle_gamma   90.00
#
_symmetry.space_group_name_H-M   'P 1'
#
loop_
_entity.id
_entity.type
_entity.pdbx_description
1 polymer ?
#
loop_
_entity_poly.entity_id
_entity_poly.type
_entity_poly.pdbx_seq_one_letter_code
_entity_poly.pdbx_strand_id
1 'polypeptide(L)' 'VVSQDLDEEFVYDVTRVLHENVDALASGHPSGGDLAPENIEQALCPLHPGAMRYFEEEGIEVPEDMQPAS' A
#
# COMPACT_ATOMS: atom_id res chain seq x y z
N VAL A 1 -4.33 -5.59 6.04
CA VAL A 1 -5.56 -6.25 5.56
C VAL A 1 -6.75 -5.37 5.90
N VAL A 2 -7.61 -5.09 4.91
CA VAL A 2 -8.84 -4.29 5.04
C VAL A 2 -9.99 -4.97 4.28
N SER A 3 -11.25 -4.57 4.52
CA SER A 3 -12.39 -5.06 3.74
C SER A 3 -12.38 -4.49 2.33
N GLN A 4 -12.88 -5.24 1.34
CA GLN A 4 -13.08 -4.78 -0.04
C GLN A 4 -14.23 -3.79 -0.19
N ASP A 5 -15.16 -3.77 0.78
CA ASP A 5 -16.31 -2.86 0.77
C ASP A 5 -15.97 -1.46 1.33
N LEU A 6 -14.72 -1.23 1.76
CA LEU A 6 -14.31 0.09 2.23
C LEU A 6 -14.20 1.05 1.05
N ASP A 7 -14.48 2.31 1.35
CA ASP A 7 -14.38 3.38 0.36
C ASP A 7 -12.95 3.48 -0.21
N GLU A 8 -12.86 3.55 -1.54
CA GLU A 8 -11.59 3.56 -2.25
C GLU A 8 -10.76 4.80 -1.95
N GLU A 9 -11.40 5.96 -1.80
CA GLU A 9 -10.73 7.23 -1.48
C GLU A 9 -10.14 7.17 -0.07
N PHE A 10 -10.90 6.66 0.88
CA PHE A 10 -10.41 6.44 2.24
C PHE A 10 -9.19 5.51 2.27
N VAL A 11 -9.24 4.37 1.58
CA VAL A 11 -8.12 3.43 1.57
C VAL A 11 -6.91 4.00 0.82
N TYR A 12 -7.12 4.75 -0.26
CA TYR A 12 -6.05 5.48 -0.95
C TYR A 12 -5.35 6.46 -0.01
N ASP A 13 -6.11 7.30 0.70
CA ASP A 13 -5.54 8.32 1.58
C ASP A 13 -4.72 7.69 2.72
N VAL A 14 -5.23 6.63 3.33
CA VAL A 14 -4.50 5.88 4.36
C VAL A 14 -3.21 5.28 3.78
N THR A 15 -3.30 4.65 2.61
CA THR A 15 -2.14 4.05 1.94
C THR A 15 -1.08 5.11 1.67
N ARG A 16 -1.47 6.22 1.04
CA ARG A 16 -0.61 7.35 0.75
C ARG A 16 0.09 7.89 2.00
N VAL A 17 -0.66 8.16 3.06
CA VAL A 17 -0.09 8.68 4.32
C VAL A 17 0.94 7.73 4.91
N LEU A 18 0.70 6.42 4.90
CA LEU A 18 1.64 5.45 5.46
C LEU A 18 2.95 5.42 4.66
N HIS A 19 2.86 5.35 3.34
CA HIS A 19 4.00 5.18 2.44
C HIS A 19 4.82 6.46 2.26
N GLU A 20 4.19 7.64 2.25
CA GLU A 20 4.91 8.92 2.22
C GLU A 20 5.64 9.25 3.53
N ASN A 21 5.29 8.58 4.64
CA ASN A 21 5.86 8.85 5.98
C ASN A 21 6.76 7.71 6.47
N VAL A 22 7.30 6.89 5.57
CA VAL A 22 8.17 5.74 5.89
C VAL A 22 9.35 6.13 6.79
N ASP A 23 10.04 7.24 6.51
CA ASP A 23 11.16 7.71 7.33
C ASP A 23 10.75 8.00 8.78
N ALA A 24 9.57 8.62 8.96
CA ALA A 24 9.04 8.92 10.29
C ALA A 24 8.69 7.62 11.03
N LEU A 25 8.09 6.64 10.36
CA LEU A 25 7.76 5.34 10.94
C LEU A 25 9.03 4.54 11.29
N ALA A 26 10.03 4.54 10.40
CA ALA A 26 11.32 3.88 10.59
C ALA A 26 12.10 4.46 11.78
N SER A 27 11.96 5.77 12.04
CA SER A 27 12.56 6.41 13.21
C SER A 27 12.00 5.91 14.54
N GLY A 28 10.72 5.49 14.56
CA GLY A 28 10.05 4.94 15.73
C GLY A 28 10.31 3.44 15.91
N HIS A 29 10.41 2.68 14.82
CA HIS A 29 10.79 1.27 14.82
C HIS A 29 11.35 0.86 13.45
N PRO A 30 12.44 0.07 13.35
CA PRO A 30 13.08 -0.27 12.06
C PRO A 30 12.14 -0.89 11.02
N SER A 31 11.14 -1.66 11.45
CA SER A 31 10.13 -2.26 10.55
C SER A 31 9.25 -1.22 9.83
N GLY A 32 9.28 0.05 10.23
CA GLY A 32 8.63 1.12 9.47
C GLY A 32 9.20 1.25 8.05
N GLY A 33 10.46 0.89 7.85
CA GLY A 33 11.10 0.84 6.52
C GLY A 33 10.49 -0.21 5.59
N ASP A 34 9.82 -1.22 6.12
CA ASP A 34 9.17 -2.26 5.30
C ASP A 34 7.99 -1.69 4.51
N LEU A 35 7.45 -0.54 4.91
CA LEU A 35 6.39 0.19 4.21
C LEU A 35 6.89 1.04 3.03
N ALA A 36 8.19 0.97 2.69
CA ALA A 36 8.67 1.59 1.46
C ALA A 36 7.86 1.07 0.25
N PRO A 37 7.34 1.95 -0.61
CA PRO A 37 6.49 1.55 -1.74
C PRO A 37 7.08 0.44 -2.62
N GLU A 38 8.40 0.41 -2.76
CA GLU A 38 9.15 -0.57 -3.55
C GLU A 38 9.08 -2.00 -2.98
N ASN A 39 8.68 -2.15 -1.72
CA ASN A 39 8.52 -3.45 -1.06
C ASN A 39 7.15 -4.09 -1.30
N ILE A 40 6.37 -3.60 -2.27
CA ILE A 40 5.04 -4.12 -2.60
C ILE A 40 5.01 -5.65 -2.75
N GLU A 41 6.06 -6.26 -3.31
CA GLU A 41 6.21 -7.72 -3.46
C GLU A 41 6.13 -8.52 -2.14
N GLN A 42 6.31 -7.86 -1.00
CA GLN A 42 6.21 -8.48 0.33
C GLN A 42 4.77 -8.54 0.86
N ALA A 43 3.79 -7.94 0.17
CA ALA A 43 2.41 -8.01 0.61
C ALA A 43 1.89 -9.46 0.62
N LEU A 44 1.02 -9.76 1.59
CA LEU A 44 0.56 -11.13 1.87
C LEU A 44 -0.85 -11.40 1.35
N CYS A 45 -1.49 -10.42 0.72
CA CYS A 45 -2.83 -10.54 0.16
C CYS A 45 -3.02 -9.55 -1.00
N PRO A 46 -4.03 -9.79 -1.86
CA PRO A 46 -4.47 -8.84 -2.86
C PRO A 46 -4.68 -7.43 -2.29
N LEU A 47 -4.36 -6.42 -3.09
CA LEU A 47 -4.57 -5.03 -2.73
C LEU A 47 -6.03 -4.64 -2.83
N HIS A 48 -6.40 -3.66 -2.00
CA HIS A 48 -7.64 -2.93 -2.19
C HIS A 48 -7.53 -2.02 -3.43
N PRO A 49 -8.61 -1.77 -4.21
CA PRO A 49 -8.55 -0.88 -5.37
C PRO A 49 -7.96 0.50 -5.07
N GLY A 50 -8.36 1.10 -3.95
CA GLY A 50 -7.78 2.37 -3.47
C GLY A 50 -6.28 2.32 -3.18
N ALA A 51 -5.76 1.19 -2.68
CA ALA A 51 -4.32 1.02 -2.45
C ALA A 51 -3.57 0.79 -3.76
N MET A 52 -4.12 -0.02 -4.67
CA MET A 52 -3.56 -0.25 -6.01
C MET A 52 -3.37 1.08 -6.76
N ARG A 53 -4.39 1.95 -6.74
CA ARG A 53 -4.34 3.28 -7.37
C ARG A 53 -3.14 4.10 -6.89
N TYR A 54 -2.83 4.07 -5.59
CA TYR A 54 -1.66 4.77 -5.04
C TYR A 54 -0.36 4.26 -5.68
N PHE A 55 -0.14 2.94 -5.71
CA PHE A 55 1.09 2.38 -6.28
C PHE A 55 1.22 2.66 -7.79
N GLU A 56 0.12 2.57 -8.54
CA GLU A 56 0.11 2.91 -9.97
C GLU A 56 0.48 4.37 -10.22
N GLU A 57 -0.05 5.30 -9.41
CA GLU A 57 0.25 6.74 -9.52
C GLU A 57 1.72 7.06 -9.17
N GLU A 58 2.31 6.34 -8.22
CA GLU A 58 3.73 6.44 -7.88
C GLU A 58 4.64 5.75 -8.91
N GLY A 59 4.07 5.15 -9.97
CA GLY A 59 4.81 4.48 -11.03
C GLY A 59 5.36 3.11 -10.64
N ILE A 60 4.76 2.47 -9.64
CA ILE A 60 5.16 1.17 -9.14
C ILE A 60 4.32 0.09 -9.80
N GLU A 61 5.01 -0.91 -10.36
CA GLU A 61 4.36 -2.05 -11.00
C GLU A 61 3.76 -2.97 -9.93
N VAL A 62 2.44 -3.15 -9.98
CA VAL A 62 1.71 -4.03 -9.06
C VAL A 62 1.73 -5.46 -9.61
N PRO A 63 2.26 -6.45 -8.85
CA PRO A 63 2.26 -7.85 -9.28
C PRO A 63 0.85 -8.38 -9.59
N GLU A 64 0.72 -9.28 -10.57
CA GLU A 64 -0.58 -9.83 -10.98
C GLU A 64 -1.34 -10.52 -9.85
N ASP A 65 -0.62 -11.22 -8.96
CA ASP A 65 -1.18 -11.88 -7.78
C ASP A 65 -1.61 -10.92 -6.67
N MET A 66 -1.22 -9.64 -6.77
CA MET A 66 -1.60 -8.56 -5.87
C MET A 66 -2.73 -7.68 -6.40
N GLN A 67 -3.20 -7.92 -7.62
CA GLN A 67 -4.34 -7.20 -8.17
C GLN A 67 -5.60 -7.44 -7.32
N PRO A 68 -6.51 -6.46 -7.21
CA PRO A 68 -7.75 -6.61 -6.46
C PRO A 68 -8.52 -7.86 -6.89
N ALA A 69 -8.99 -8.63 -5.91
CA ALA A 69 -9.85 -9.77 -6.22
C ALA A 69 -11.17 -9.25 -6.82
N SER A 70 -11.60 -9.88 -7.91
CA SER A 70 -12.85 -9.57 -8.62
C SER A 70 -14.10 -9.94 -7.82
#